data_AF-A0A0Q8EI24-F1
#
_entry.id   AF-A0A0Q8EI24-F1
#
_cell.length_a   1.000
_cell.length_b   1.000
_cell.length_c   1.000
_cell.angle_alpha   90.00
_cell.angle_beta   90.00
_cell.angle_gamma   90.00
#
_symmetry.space_group_name_H-M   'P 1'
#
loop_
_entity.id
_entity.type
_entity.pdbx_description
1 polymer ?
#
loop_
_entity_poly.entity_id
_entity_poly.type
_entity_poly.pdbx_seq_one_letter_code
_entity_poly.pdbx_strand_id
1 'polypeptide(L)'
;MSAALLDRAALAAISALEADDDVEFGVRLLANTPTHEGRDPELLRHWARKADAFGAALPPVAATARIVESDGGLAKGLLARYTSRPVPTVELFTDTLALAEEVIDLLGWRDRYPAGSVRAAAIAHEAVHERLHHGPAKKALKHALNHVVLRAGRHTLYGHVAGADEIAAHAHARTVCGLGRSPLLLTAALATAAEPRHGFAPGSPHGREK
;
A
#
# COMPACT_ATOMS: atom_id res chain seq x y z
N MET A 1 -9.31 21.41 -9.96
CA MET A 1 -8.17 20.99 -10.78
C MET A 1 -8.45 19.64 -11.44
N SER A 2 -9.55 19.51 -12.20
CA SER A 2 -10.22 18.20 -12.38
C SER A 2 -9.84 17.42 -13.67
N ALA A 3 -9.49 18.08 -14.78
CA ALA A 3 -9.18 17.39 -16.05
C ALA A 3 -7.67 17.13 -16.30
N ALA A 4 -6.79 17.68 -15.45
CA ALA A 4 -5.34 17.62 -15.65
C ALA A 4 -4.66 16.44 -14.94
N LEU A 5 -5.37 15.75 -14.03
CA LEU A 5 -4.82 14.70 -13.16
C LEU A 5 -4.63 13.35 -13.88
N LEU A 6 -5.56 12.96 -14.75
CA LEU A 6 -5.54 11.65 -15.41
C LEU A 6 -5.61 11.85 -16.93
N ASP A 7 -4.45 12.03 -17.56
CA ASP A 7 -4.39 11.98 -19.03
C ASP A 7 -4.58 10.55 -19.54
N ARG A 8 -4.67 10.39 -20.87
CA ARG A 8 -4.90 9.07 -21.50
C ARG A 8 -3.84 8.03 -21.10
N ALA A 9 -2.59 8.46 -20.90
CA ALA A 9 -1.51 7.54 -20.53
C ALA A 9 -1.67 7.08 -19.07
N ALA A 10 -1.97 8.01 -18.16
CA ALA A 10 -2.28 7.70 -16.76
C ALA A 10 -3.50 6.76 -16.65
N LEU A 11 -4.57 7.02 -17.40
CA LEU A 11 -5.76 6.16 -17.45
C LEU A 11 -5.44 4.75 -17.98
N ALA A 12 -4.62 4.64 -19.03
CA ALA A 12 -4.21 3.33 -19.56
C ALA A 12 -3.35 2.56 -18.55
N ALA A 13 -2.42 3.25 -17.87
CA ALA A 13 -1.61 2.65 -16.82
C ALA A 13 -2.48 2.15 -15.65
N ILE A 14 -3.41 2.97 -15.17
CA ILE A 14 -4.35 2.60 -14.10
C ILE A 14 -5.26 1.44 -14.54
N SER A 15 -5.73 1.42 -15.79
CA SER A 15 -6.53 0.30 -16.29
C SER A 15 -5.72 -1.01 -16.30
N ALA A 16 -4.43 -0.96 -16.61
CA ALA A 16 -3.55 -2.13 -16.50
C ALA A 16 -3.37 -2.59 -15.04
N LEU A 17 -3.33 -1.64 -14.09
CA LEU A 17 -3.30 -1.94 -12.66
C LEU A 17 -4.56 -2.70 -12.18
N GLU A 18 -5.73 -2.44 -12.76
CA GLU A 18 -6.97 -3.16 -12.38
C GLU A 18 -6.96 -4.65 -12.74
N ALA A 19 -6.14 -5.06 -13.71
CA ALA A 19 -6.00 -6.47 -14.12
C ALA A 19 -5.30 -7.33 -13.05
N ASP A 20 -4.45 -6.72 -12.22
CA ASP A 20 -3.80 -7.40 -11.11
C ASP A 20 -4.78 -7.57 -9.95
N ASP A 21 -4.77 -8.72 -9.30
CA ASP A 21 -5.48 -8.93 -8.04
C ASP A 21 -4.67 -8.38 -6.84
N ASP A 22 -5.26 -8.37 -5.65
CA ASP A 22 -4.60 -7.84 -4.45
C ASP A 22 -3.32 -8.62 -4.08
N VAL A 23 -3.24 -9.91 -4.44
CA VAL A 23 -2.05 -10.73 -4.20
C VAL A 23 -0.93 -10.34 -5.16
N GLU A 24 -1.20 -10.15 -6.44
CA GLU A 24 -0.21 -9.72 -7.43
C GLU A 24 0.29 -8.29 -7.13
N PHE A 25 -0.56 -7.39 -6.61
CA PHE A 25 -0.09 -6.13 -6.03
C PHE A 25 0.87 -6.35 -4.87
N GLY A 26 0.55 -7.28 -3.96
CA GLY A 26 1.45 -7.68 -2.89
C GLY A 26 2.79 -8.21 -3.42
N VAL A 27 2.78 -9.02 -4.48
CA VAL A 27 4.01 -9.51 -5.14
C VAL A 27 4.83 -8.34 -5.68
N ARG A 28 4.20 -7.39 -6.37
CA ARG A 28 4.87 -6.19 -6.89
C ARG A 28 5.46 -5.34 -5.77
N LEU A 29 4.75 -5.17 -4.67
CA LEU A 29 5.26 -4.45 -3.48
C LEU A 29 6.51 -5.15 -2.93
N LEU A 30 6.47 -6.47 -2.76
CA LEU A 30 7.62 -7.23 -2.27
C LEU A 30 8.78 -7.18 -3.27
N ALA A 31 8.55 -7.35 -4.57
CA ALA A 31 9.60 -7.32 -5.58
C ALA A 31 10.33 -5.97 -5.64
N ASN A 32 9.63 -4.86 -5.38
CA ASN A 32 10.21 -3.51 -5.33
C ASN A 32 10.82 -3.16 -3.97
N THR A 33 10.78 -4.06 -2.99
CA THR A 33 11.43 -3.85 -1.69
C THR A 33 12.92 -4.21 -1.80
N PRO A 34 13.87 -3.31 -1.48
CA PRO A 34 15.32 -3.54 -1.73
C PRO A 34 15.90 -4.84 -1.14
N THR A 35 15.33 -5.39 -0.08
CA THR A 35 15.81 -6.65 0.53
C THR A 35 15.41 -7.92 -0.23
N HIS A 36 14.60 -7.78 -1.29
CA HIS A 36 14.03 -8.89 -2.05
C HIS A 36 14.55 -8.99 -3.48
N GLU A 37 15.58 -8.21 -3.82
CA GLU A 37 16.26 -8.30 -5.12
C GLU A 37 16.69 -9.74 -5.43
N GLY A 38 16.31 -10.24 -6.61
CA GLY A 38 16.65 -11.59 -7.07
C GLY A 38 15.95 -12.73 -6.32
N ARG A 39 14.95 -12.46 -5.47
CA ARG A 39 14.13 -13.51 -4.84
C ARG A 39 13.27 -14.23 -5.88
N ASP A 40 13.06 -15.52 -5.64
CA ASP A 40 12.15 -16.35 -6.42
C ASP A 40 10.73 -15.74 -6.44
N PRO A 41 10.15 -15.45 -7.62
CA PRO A 41 8.79 -14.92 -7.73
C PRO A 41 7.73 -15.78 -7.03
N GLU A 42 7.85 -17.11 -7.02
CA GLU A 42 6.88 -17.97 -6.34
C GLU A 42 6.96 -17.84 -4.82
N LEU A 43 8.15 -17.57 -4.28
CA LEU A 43 8.33 -17.26 -2.87
C LEU A 43 7.67 -15.92 -2.51
N LEU A 44 7.83 -14.90 -3.35
CA LEU A 44 7.15 -13.61 -3.16
C LEU A 44 5.62 -13.78 -3.18
N ARG A 45 5.10 -14.55 -4.13
CA ARG A 45 3.67 -14.87 -4.22
C ARG A 45 3.18 -15.68 -3.02
N HIS A 46 3.99 -16.60 -2.50
CA HIS A 46 3.70 -17.29 -1.25
C HIS A 46 3.57 -16.31 -0.08
N TRP A 47 4.53 -15.42 0.10
CA TRP A 47 4.50 -14.42 1.17
C TRP A 47 3.35 -13.44 1.04
N ALA A 48 3.08 -12.94 -0.17
CA ALA A 48 1.95 -12.04 -0.43
C ALA A 48 0.61 -12.70 -0.06
N ARG A 49 0.36 -13.95 -0.50
CA ARG A 49 -0.85 -14.70 -0.12
C ARG A 49 -0.97 -14.90 1.38
N LYS A 50 0.13 -15.24 2.06
CA LYS A 50 0.13 -15.47 3.51
C LYS A 50 -0.08 -14.18 4.29
N ALA A 51 0.47 -13.07 3.83
CA ALA A 51 0.27 -11.76 4.43
C ALA A 51 -1.18 -11.27 4.24
N ASP A 52 -1.74 -11.37 3.02
CA ASP A 52 -3.13 -10.99 2.74
C ASP A 52 -4.10 -11.81 3.60
N ALA A 53 -3.96 -13.14 3.57
CA ALA A 53 -4.81 -14.03 4.37
C ALA A 53 -4.68 -13.77 5.88
N PHE A 54 -3.47 -13.46 6.37
CA PHE A 54 -3.26 -13.09 7.76
C PHE A 54 -4.01 -11.80 8.11
N GLY A 55 -3.84 -10.74 7.31
CA GLY A 55 -4.49 -9.45 7.52
C GLY A 55 -6.01 -9.52 7.47
N ALA A 56 -6.55 -10.24 6.47
CA ALA A 56 -7.99 -10.46 6.32
C ALA A 56 -8.60 -11.27 7.48
N ALA A 57 -7.83 -12.17 8.09
CA ALA A 57 -8.27 -12.97 9.23
C ALA A 57 -8.12 -12.25 10.59
N LEU A 58 -7.47 -11.08 10.65
CA LEU A 58 -7.37 -10.32 11.89
C LEU A 58 -8.77 -9.85 12.33
N PRO A 59 -9.14 -10.02 13.61
CA PRO A 59 -10.35 -9.40 14.11
C PRO A 59 -10.23 -7.87 13.99
N PRO A 60 -11.35 -7.13 13.83
CA PRO A 60 -11.34 -5.69 13.73
C PRO A 60 -10.45 -5.05 14.79
N VAL A 61 -9.45 -4.28 14.35
CA VAL A 61 -8.50 -3.61 15.23
C VAL A 61 -8.90 -2.15 15.36
N ALA A 62 -9.27 -1.74 16.56
CA ALA A 62 -9.44 -0.32 16.86
C ALA A 62 -8.06 0.34 16.97
N ALA A 63 -7.88 1.48 16.30
CA ALA A 63 -6.70 2.32 16.52
C ALA A 63 -6.74 2.85 17.97
N THR A 64 -5.67 2.64 18.72
CA THR A 64 -5.53 3.20 20.08
C THR A 64 -4.69 4.46 20.10
N ALA A 65 -3.90 4.66 19.05
CA ALA A 65 -3.18 5.89 18.79
C ALA A 65 -4.10 7.11 18.64
N ARG A 66 -3.59 8.28 19.06
CA ARG A 66 -4.25 9.57 18.85
C ARG A 66 -4.36 9.84 17.35
N ILE A 67 -5.55 10.19 16.87
CA ILE A 67 -5.75 10.60 15.48
C ILE A 67 -5.58 12.12 15.37
N VAL A 68 -4.75 12.57 14.41
CA VAL A 68 -4.57 13.97 14.04
C VAL A 68 -4.68 14.13 12.53
N GLU A 69 -5.06 15.32 12.07
CA GLU A 69 -5.20 15.64 10.65
C GLU A 69 -4.21 16.75 10.28
N SER A 70 -3.54 16.59 9.14
CA SER A 70 -2.51 17.48 8.60
C SER A 70 -2.61 17.54 7.08
N ASP A 71 -2.06 18.58 6.46
CA ASP A 71 -1.82 18.59 5.01
C ASP A 71 -0.40 18.11 4.65
N GLY A 72 -0.06 18.12 3.36
CA GLY A 72 1.28 17.81 2.85
C GLY A 72 1.54 16.32 2.68
N GLY A 73 0.50 15.49 2.68
CA GLY A 73 0.63 14.08 2.35
C GLY A 73 0.96 13.85 0.89
N LEU A 74 0.49 14.73 -0.01
CA LEU A 74 0.78 14.62 -1.44
C LEU A 74 2.28 14.71 -1.72
N ALA A 75 2.96 15.67 -1.09
CA ALA A 75 4.41 15.83 -1.20
C ALA A 75 5.19 14.65 -0.60
N LYS A 76 4.57 13.90 0.32
CA LYS A 76 5.16 12.73 0.97
C LYS A 76 4.76 11.40 0.31
N GLY A 77 3.76 11.40 -0.58
CA GLY A 77 3.14 10.19 -1.10
C GLY A 77 2.41 9.36 -0.02
N LEU A 78 1.83 10.02 1.00
CA LEU A 78 1.21 9.34 2.15
C LEU A 78 -0.26 9.75 2.32
N LEU A 79 -1.12 8.76 2.58
CA LEU A 79 -2.51 8.99 3.04
C LEU A 79 -2.58 9.13 4.56
N ALA A 80 -1.76 8.33 5.24
CA ALA A 80 -1.64 8.34 6.68
C ALA A 80 -0.24 7.89 7.09
N ARG A 81 0.07 8.06 8.38
CA ARG A 81 1.28 7.53 8.99
C ARG A 81 1.07 7.29 10.48
N TYR A 82 1.42 6.10 10.93
CA TYR A 82 1.60 5.79 12.34
C TYR A 82 3.00 6.18 12.85
N THR A 83 3.03 6.74 14.05
CA THR A 83 4.25 7.03 14.81
C THR A 83 4.09 6.52 16.23
N SER A 84 5.07 5.75 16.73
CA SER A 84 4.96 5.12 18.05
C SER A 84 5.44 5.98 19.22
N ARG A 85 6.18 7.07 18.95
CA ARG A 85 6.78 7.95 19.97
C ARG A 85 6.69 9.43 19.55
N PRO A 86 6.62 10.37 20.51
CA PRO A 86 6.57 10.17 21.97
C PRO A 86 5.21 9.67 22.48
N VAL A 87 4.14 9.95 21.75
CA VAL A 87 2.78 9.43 21.99
C VAL A 87 2.34 8.73 20.70
N PRO A 88 1.84 7.48 20.76
CA PRO A 88 1.29 6.80 19.60
C PRO A 88 0.28 7.67 18.86
N THR A 89 0.57 8.00 17.60
CA THR A 89 -0.21 8.95 16.80
C THR A 89 -0.39 8.43 15.39
N VAL A 90 -1.62 8.47 14.90
CA VAL A 90 -2.00 8.31 13.49
C VAL A 90 -2.24 9.70 12.92
N GLU A 91 -1.36 10.12 12.03
CA GLU A 91 -1.52 11.35 11.25
C GLU A 91 -2.21 11.01 9.94
N LEU A 92 -3.36 11.63 9.67
CA LEU A 92 -4.09 11.52 8.41
C LEU A 92 -3.81 12.75 7.54
N PHE A 93 -3.49 12.53 6.27
CA PHE A 93 -3.18 13.60 5.34
C PHE A 93 -4.39 14.00 4.51
N THR A 94 -5.00 15.13 4.84
CA THR A 94 -6.29 15.58 4.27
C THR A 94 -6.24 15.87 2.78
N ASP A 95 -5.13 16.41 2.30
CA ASP A 95 -4.88 16.67 0.88
C ASP A 95 -4.82 15.38 0.05
N THR A 96 -4.13 14.35 0.53
CA THR A 96 -4.08 13.04 -0.16
C THR A 96 -5.42 12.31 -0.09
N LEU A 97 -6.12 12.38 1.04
CA LEU A 97 -7.45 11.78 1.19
C LEU A 97 -8.47 12.41 0.25
N ALA A 98 -8.45 13.75 0.12
CA ALA A 98 -9.30 14.45 -0.84
C ALA A 98 -8.99 14.03 -2.28
N LEU A 99 -7.70 13.97 -2.66
CA LEU A 99 -7.30 13.50 -3.99
C LEU A 99 -7.73 12.05 -4.23
N ALA A 100 -7.65 11.18 -3.23
CA ALA A 100 -8.08 9.79 -3.34
C ALA A 100 -9.58 9.68 -3.65
N GLU A 101 -10.42 10.46 -2.96
CA GLU A 101 -11.86 10.53 -3.23
C GLU A 101 -12.14 11.05 -4.65
N GLU A 102 -11.42 12.10 -5.10
CA GLU A 102 -11.53 12.61 -6.48
C GLU A 102 -11.13 11.57 -7.53
N VAL A 103 -10.02 10.83 -7.32
CA VAL A 103 -9.56 9.77 -8.23
C VAL A 103 -10.58 8.63 -8.30
N ILE A 104 -11.18 8.23 -7.17
CA ILE A 104 -12.24 7.23 -7.14
C ILE A 104 -13.44 7.66 -7.97
N ASP A 105 -13.86 8.94 -7.86
CA ASP A 105 -14.96 9.49 -8.67
C ASP A 105 -14.63 9.51 -10.16
N LEU A 106 -13.43 9.96 -10.53
CA LEU A 106 -12.98 10.03 -11.92
C LEU A 106 -12.89 8.64 -12.58
N LEU A 107 -12.50 7.62 -11.82
CA LEU A 107 -12.38 6.24 -12.29
C LEU A 107 -13.69 5.45 -12.18
N GLY A 108 -14.72 6.00 -11.56
CA GLY A 108 -16.01 5.35 -11.38
C GLY A 108 -15.97 4.16 -10.39
N TRP A 109 -15.04 4.13 -9.45
CA TRP A 109 -14.81 3.00 -8.53
C TRP A 109 -15.67 3.04 -7.24
N ARG A 110 -16.80 3.76 -7.24
CA ARG A 110 -17.64 3.92 -6.04
C ARG A 110 -18.30 2.63 -5.57
N ASP A 111 -18.46 1.65 -6.45
CA ASP A 111 -18.86 0.29 -6.13
C ASP A 111 -17.82 -0.47 -5.29
N ARG A 112 -16.53 -0.10 -5.41
CA ARG A 112 -15.41 -0.72 -4.69
C ARG A 112 -14.96 0.08 -3.48
N TYR A 113 -15.05 1.41 -3.55
CA TYR A 113 -14.64 2.37 -2.51
C TYR A 113 -15.78 3.37 -2.24
N PRO A 114 -16.73 3.02 -1.35
CA PRO A 114 -17.83 3.91 -0.97
C PRO A 114 -17.33 5.25 -0.40
N ALA A 115 -18.16 6.29 -0.48
CA ALA A 115 -17.79 7.62 0.04
C ALA A 115 -17.37 7.55 1.52
N GLY A 116 -16.22 8.14 1.86
CA GLY A 116 -15.66 8.14 3.21
C GLY A 116 -14.94 6.85 3.61
N SER A 117 -14.97 5.80 2.76
CA SER A 117 -14.29 4.55 3.04
C SER A 117 -12.77 4.71 3.02
N VAL A 118 -12.22 5.68 2.28
CA VAL A 118 -10.78 5.92 2.21
C VAL A 118 -10.23 6.31 3.59
N ARG A 119 -10.88 7.26 4.28
CA ARG A 119 -10.47 7.67 5.63
C ARG A 119 -10.58 6.52 6.62
N ALA A 120 -11.68 5.76 6.57
CA ALA A 120 -11.85 4.59 7.43
C ALA A 120 -10.78 3.52 7.18
N ALA A 121 -10.47 3.25 5.92
CA ALA A 121 -9.45 2.30 5.51
C ALA A 121 -8.04 2.73 5.93
N ALA A 122 -7.71 4.03 5.83
CA ALA A 122 -6.45 4.56 6.29
C ALA A 122 -6.27 4.34 7.82
N ILE A 123 -7.30 4.62 8.61
CA ILE A 123 -7.24 4.37 10.07
C ILE A 123 -7.09 2.88 10.37
N ALA A 124 -7.86 2.02 9.70
CA ALA A 124 -7.79 0.57 9.88
C ALA A 124 -6.41 0.00 9.47
N HIS A 125 -5.81 0.55 8.42
CA HIS A 125 -4.44 0.22 7.99
C HIS A 125 -3.43 0.57 9.09
N GLU A 126 -3.46 1.80 9.59
CA GLU A 126 -2.52 2.23 10.64
C GLU A 126 -2.71 1.50 11.97
N ALA A 127 -3.94 1.08 12.31
CA ALA A 127 -4.21 0.25 13.48
C ALA A 127 -3.48 -1.10 13.42
N VAL A 128 -3.31 -1.67 12.21
CA VAL A 128 -2.51 -2.88 12.00
C VAL A 128 -1.03 -2.59 12.17
N HIS A 129 -0.53 -1.45 11.69
CA HIS A 129 0.87 -1.04 11.92
C HIS A 129 1.19 -0.88 13.41
N GLU A 130 0.29 -0.24 14.17
CA GLU A 130 0.39 -0.16 15.63
C GLU A 130 0.49 -1.58 16.25
N ARG A 131 -0.42 -2.48 15.85
CA ARG A 131 -0.47 -3.86 16.35
C ARG A 131 0.74 -4.71 15.93
N LEU A 132 1.29 -4.49 14.75
CA LEU A 132 2.42 -5.24 14.18
C LEU A 132 3.77 -4.59 14.46
N HIS A 133 3.82 -3.45 15.13
CA HIS A 133 5.06 -2.76 15.47
C HIS A 133 6.01 -3.64 16.31
N HIS A 134 5.46 -4.38 17.28
CA HIS A 134 6.19 -5.37 18.08
C HIS A 134 5.26 -6.39 18.75
N GLY A 135 5.84 -7.42 19.37
CA GLY A 135 5.11 -8.32 20.26
C GLY A 135 4.47 -9.54 19.59
N PRO A 136 3.46 -10.16 20.22
CA PRO A 136 2.89 -11.45 19.79
C PRO A 136 2.32 -11.45 18.36
N ALA A 137 1.65 -10.38 17.94
CA ALA A 137 1.06 -10.31 16.60
C ALA A 137 2.13 -10.30 15.49
N LYS A 138 3.23 -9.54 15.68
CA LYS A 138 4.38 -9.57 14.75
C LYS A 138 5.01 -10.96 14.70
N LYS A 139 5.14 -11.65 15.83
CA LYS A 139 5.61 -13.04 15.85
C LYS A 139 4.67 -13.98 15.09
N ALA A 140 3.37 -13.84 15.28
CA ALA A 140 2.37 -14.63 14.57
C ALA A 140 2.43 -14.44 13.05
N LEU A 141 2.60 -13.20 12.57
CA LEU A 141 2.81 -12.92 11.14
C LEU A 141 4.08 -13.63 10.63
N LYS A 142 5.21 -13.53 11.35
CA LYS A 142 6.45 -14.23 10.96
C LYS A 142 6.26 -15.75 10.85
N HIS A 143 5.50 -16.34 11.78
CA HIS A 143 5.15 -17.76 11.72
C HIS A 143 4.26 -18.08 10.51
N ALA A 144 3.24 -17.27 10.23
CA ALA A 144 2.33 -17.46 9.10
C ALA A 144 3.06 -17.38 7.74
N LEU A 145 4.04 -16.49 7.62
CA LEU A 145 4.87 -16.33 6.42
C LEU A 145 5.88 -17.47 6.21
N ASN A 146 6.17 -18.23 7.26
CA ASN A 146 7.09 -19.38 7.24
C ASN A 146 8.48 -19.07 6.60
N HIS A 147 8.97 -17.84 6.76
CA HIS A 147 10.33 -17.49 6.34
C HIS A 147 11.34 -18.04 7.34
N VAL A 148 11.74 -19.30 7.17
CA VAL A 148 12.70 -19.95 8.06
C VAL A 148 14.12 -19.45 7.78
N VAL A 149 14.79 -18.92 8.81
CA VAL A 149 16.17 -18.45 8.71
C VAL A 149 17.17 -19.42 9.34
N LEU A 150 16.75 -20.20 10.34
CA LEU A 150 17.59 -21.20 10.99
C LEU A 150 16.74 -22.35 11.52
N ARG A 151 17.25 -23.57 11.39
CA ARG A 151 16.75 -24.76 12.10
C ARG A 151 17.90 -25.37 12.89
N ALA A 152 17.66 -25.57 14.19
CA ALA A 152 18.60 -26.22 15.11
C ALA A 152 17.84 -27.26 15.95
N GLY A 153 17.88 -28.51 15.52
CA GLY A 153 17.06 -29.58 16.09
C GLY A 153 15.57 -29.26 16.00
N ARG A 154 14.86 -29.27 17.14
CA ARG A 154 13.43 -28.91 17.21
C ARG A 154 13.15 -27.41 17.15
N HIS A 155 14.18 -26.57 17.19
CA HIS A 155 14.03 -25.11 17.23
C HIS A 155 14.07 -24.55 15.81
N THR A 156 13.03 -23.80 15.44
CA THR A 156 12.95 -23.08 14.16
C THR A 156 12.89 -21.58 14.43
N LEU A 157 13.81 -20.84 13.83
CA LEU A 157 13.82 -19.38 13.86
C LEU A 157 13.20 -18.85 12.56
N TYR A 158 12.24 -17.94 12.71
CA TYR A 158 11.56 -17.27 11.61
C TYR A 158 12.11 -15.86 11.42
N GLY A 159 12.41 -15.50 10.18
CA GLY A 159 12.85 -14.18 9.74
C GLY A 159 11.69 -13.21 9.55
N HIS A 160 12.02 -11.93 9.43
CA HIS A 160 11.08 -10.91 8.99
C HIS A 160 11.10 -10.85 7.46
N VAL A 161 9.93 -10.68 6.85
CA VAL A 161 9.79 -10.35 5.43
C VAL A 161 9.38 -8.88 5.36
N ALA A 162 10.28 -8.03 4.85
CA ALA A 162 10.00 -6.61 4.66
C ALA A 162 8.82 -6.44 3.69
N GLY A 163 7.89 -5.53 4.03
CA GLY A 163 6.68 -5.25 3.23
C GLY A 163 5.49 -6.19 3.49
N ALA A 164 5.66 -7.29 4.23
CA ALA A 164 4.55 -8.20 4.52
C ALA A 164 3.54 -7.63 5.53
N ASP A 165 3.96 -6.71 6.39
CA ASP A 165 3.09 -5.92 7.26
C ASP A 165 2.19 -4.97 6.46
N GLU A 166 2.71 -4.31 5.42
CA GLU A 166 1.92 -3.46 4.54
C GLU A 166 0.79 -4.25 3.86
N ILE A 167 1.10 -5.42 3.31
CA ILE A 167 0.10 -6.30 2.68
C ILE A 167 -0.97 -6.71 3.70
N ALA A 168 -0.57 -7.10 4.91
CA ALA A 168 -1.51 -7.46 5.97
C ALA A 168 -2.39 -6.27 6.39
N ALA A 169 -1.84 -5.06 6.47
CA ALA A 169 -2.58 -3.85 6.80
C ALA A 169 -3.63 -3.50 5.72
N HIS A 170 -3.25 -3.60 4.44
CA HIS A 170 -4.19 -3.41 3.32
C HIS A 170 -5.31 -4.46 3.28
N ALA A 171 -4.99 -5.73 3.50
CA ALA A 171 -5.99 -6.80 3.53
C ALA A 171 -6.96 -6.66 4.72
N HIS A 172 -6.46 -6.21 5.88
CA HIS A 172 -7.30 -5.89 7.02
C HIS A 172 -8.26 -4.74 6.70
N ALA A 173 -7.74 -3.62 6.20
CA ALA A 173 -8.53 -2.45 5.83
C ALA A 173 -9.61 -2.80 4.79
N ARG A 174 -9.28 -3.59 3.76
CA ARG A 174 -10.25 -4.15 2.81
C ARG A 174 -11.40 -4.83 3.53
N THR A 175 -11.07 -5.75 4.43
CA THR A 175 -12.03 -6.64 5.08
C THR A 175 -12.94 -5.88 6.05
N VAL A 176 -12.38 -5.06 6.93
CA VAL A 176 -13.17 -4.38 7.98
C VAL A 176 -13.96 -3.19 7.45
N CYS A 177 -13.52 -2.58 6.34
CA CYS A 177 -14.26 -1.50 5.68
C CYS A 177 -15.18 -2.01 4.55
N GLY A 178 -15.22 -3.32 4.28
CA GLY A 178 -16.08 -3.91 3.26
C GLY A 178 -15.76 -3.44 1.83
N LEU A 179 -14.49 -3.20 1.53
CA LEU A 179 -14.06 -2.70 0.22
C LEU A 179 -14.06 -3.83 -0.82
N GLY A 180 -14.42 -3.50 -2.06
CA GLY A 180 -14.40 -4.46 -3.17
C GLY A 180 -12.98 -4.85 -3.60
N ARG A 181 -11.99 -3.99 -3.33
CA ARG A 181 -10.55 -4.21 -3.58
C ARG A 181 -9.73 -3.63 -2.44
N SER A 182 -8.54 -4.16 -2.19
CA SER A 182 -7.67 -3.59 -1.16
C SER A 182 -7.26 -2.15 -1.51
N PRO A 183 -6.85 -1.33 -0.52
CA PRO A 183 -6.36 0.01 -0.81
C PRO A 183 -5.05 0.04 -1.63
N LEU A 184 -4.40 -1.10 -1.91
CA LEU A 184 -3.20 -1.16 -2.76
C LEU A 184 -3.45 -0.62 -4.16
N LEU A 185 -4.60 -0.96 -4.78
CA LEU A 185 -4.97 -0.46 -6.10
C LEU A 185 -5.09 1.07 -6.09
N LEU A 186 -5.74 1.63 -5.06
CA LEU A 186 -5.89 3.07 -4.89
C LEU A 186 -4.54 3.77 -4.66
N THR A 187 -3.68 3.21 -3.82
CA THR A 187 -2.32 3.73 -3.60
C THR A 187 -1.51 3.73 -4.90
N ALA A 188 -1.58 2.67 -5.69
CA ALA A 188 -0.90 2.60 -6.97
C ALA A 188 -1.46 3.60 -7.99
N ALA A 189 -2.79 3.75 -8.07
CA ALA A 189 -3.42 4.74 -8.93
C ALA A 189 -3.06 6.18 -8.54
N LEU A 190 -2.99 6.48 -7.24
CA LEU A 190 -2.53 7.77 -6.72
C LEU A 190 -1.08 8.04 -7.07
N ALA A 191 -0.19 7.05 -6.95
CA ALA A 191 1.20 7.18 -7.36
C ALA A 191 1.30 7.49 -8.86
N THR A 192 0.55 6.79 -9.72
CA THR A 192 0.49 7.07 -11.16
C THR A 192 -0.07 8.46 -11.47
N ALA A 193 -1.07 8.93 -10.72
CA ALA A 193 -1.62 10.27 -10.89
C ALA A 193 -0.67 11.38 -10.40
N ALA A 194 0.19 11.07 -9.44
CA ALA A 194 1.14 12.01 -8.84
C ALA A 194 2.51 12.06 -9.56
N GLU A 195 2.83 11.09 -10.41
CA GLU A 195 4.09 11.07 -11.16
C GLU A 195 4.25 12.33 -12.03
N PRO A 196 5.35 13.09 -11.88
CA PRO A 196 5.64 14.22 -12.74
C PRO A 196 5.74 13.75 -14.18
N ARG A 197 4.96 14.36 -15.08
CA ARG A 197 5.05 14.13 -16.52
C ARG A 197 6.48 14.42 -16.99
N HIS A 198 7.29 13.38 -17.20
CA HIS A 198 8.48 13.54 -18.02
C HIS A 198 8.05 13.74 -19.46
N GLY A 199 7.92 15.01 -19.84
CA GLY A 199 7.69 15.42 -21.22
C GLY A 199 8.83 14.91 -22.09
N PHE A 200 8.52 13.94 -22.94
CA PHE A 200 9.34 13.61 -24.10
C PHE A 200 9.31 14.82 -25.03
N ALA A 201 10.31 15.69 -24.95
CA ALA A 201 10.56 16.66 -26.00
C ALA A 201 11.09 15.89 -27.23
N PRO A 202 10.42 15.93 -28.40
CA PRO A 202 11.00 15.41 -29.62
C PRO A 202 12.22 16.26 -29.96
N GLY A 203 13.33 15.61 -30.31
CA GLY A 203 14.61 16.27 -30.54
C GLY A 203 14.53 17.41 -31.57
N SER A 204 15.30 18.47 -31.33
CA SER A 204 15.74 19.37 -32.38
C SER A 204 17.05 18.85 -32.97
N PRO A 205 17.11 18.58 -34.28
CA PRO A 205 18.34 18.24 -34.99
C PRO A 205 18.94 19.52 -35.55
N HIS A 206 19.92 20.13 -34.88
CA HIS A 206 20.81 21.14 -35.47
C HIS A 206 22.21 20.81 -34.94
N GLY A 207 23.23 20.60 -35.74
CA GLY A 207 23.50 21.09 -37.08
C GLY A 207 25.01 21.33 -37.06
N ARG A 208 25.74 20.57 -37.88
CA ARG A 208 27.18 20.71 -38.05
C ARG A 208 27.42 22.06 -38.73
N GLU A 209 28.26 22.93 -38.18
CA GLU A 209 29.03 23.87 -39.00
C GLU A 209 30.36 24.25 -38.34
N LYS A 210 31.37 24.13 -39.20
CA LYS A 210 32.84 24.31 -39.17
C LYS A 210 33.50 25.06 -38.02
#